data_AF-A0A1H4GH96-F1
#
_entry.id   AF-A0A1H4GH96-F1
#
_cell.length_a   1.000
_cell.length_b   1.000
_cell.length_c   1.000
_cell.angle_alpha   90.00
_cell.angle_beta   90.00
_cell.angle_gamma   90.00
#
_symmetry.space_group_name_H-M   'P 1'
#
loop_
_entity.id
_entity.type
_entity.pdbx_description
1 polymer ?
#
loop_
_entity_poly.entity_id
_entity_poly.type
_entity_poly.pdbx_seq_one_letter_code
_entity_poly.pdbx_strand_id
1 'polypeptide(L)'
;MLPDHKIPTMLFVNRQYRFKAPLFLDVMIIRMFASIFILALILLYIQWNLRPICNAIGIYIINSQKTLHTGEVIAFDIKGARAEYVYTWEFGDRQGSSGKQVYHTYHKPGTFLVSVTAGKCRWNKEVMIRPALIPVIPKIAEEIFPVIEGPATTYVGRATRYSNNTPQAKSWLWSLIDQPEAKYTQSNITLVFDNPGEQVLSLIVNNDSNHLVTKRILVLPMRPTAPDIKPVKQVEILPAPVNSPPPKKSFIPITTEEFKYLLSQVANKTRKASDFQPYLCDPSINVIINGNESIDFNSFCHRIYGKRKLQIEQLNLNKDQNGCIREITIINNRKKVLGIF
;
A
#
# COMPACT_ATOMS: atom_id res chain seq x y z
N MET A 1 -73.69 74.03 -15.42
CA MET A 1 -74.86 74.77 -15.91
C MET A 1 -74.86 74.63 -17.43
N LEU A 2 -75.94 74.04 -17.97
CA LEU A 2 -76.54 74.05 -19.33
C LEU A 2 -75.72 74.53 -20.56
N PRO A 3 -76.05 74.15 -21.81
CA PRO A 3 -77.37 73.65 -22.26
C PRO A 3 -77.38 72.50 -23.29
N ASP A 4 -78.60 72.00 -23.42
CA ASP A 4 -79.19 71.13 -24.42
C ASP A 4 -79.34 71.82 -25.79
N HIS A 5 -78.95 71.20 -26.91
CA HIS A 5 -79.49 71.57 -28.24
C HIS A 5 -79.31 70.48 -29.32
N LYS A 6 -80.48 69.90 -29.67
CA LYS A 6 -81.02 69.53 -30.99
C LYS A 6 -80.13 68.80 -32.03
N ILE A 7 -80.66 67.63 -32.39
CA ILE A 7 -80.36 66.71 -33.51
C ILE A 7 -80.53 67.38 -34.89
N PRO A 8 -79.79 66.92 -35.91
CA PRO A 8 -80.40 66.70 -37.22
C PRO A 8 -80.20 65.29 -37.76
N THR A 9 -81.29 64.81 -38.34
CA THR A 9 -81.51 63.55 -39.04
C THR A 9 -80.67 63.48 -40.33
N MET A 10 -79.95 62.37 -40.55
CA MET A 10 -79.45 62.00 -41.88
C MET A 10 -79.88 60.57 -42.21
N LEU A 11 -80.65 60.48 -43.29
CA LEU A 11 -81.15 59.26 -43.93
C LEU A 11 -80.01 58.32 -44.31
N PHE A 12 -80.05 57.07 -43.85
CA PHE A 12 -79.40 55.97 -44.55
C PHE A 12 -80.37 54.82 -44.77
N VAL A 13 -80.38 54.40 -46.03
CA VAL A 13 -81.29 53.49 -46.69
C VAL A 13 -81.29 52.10 -46.04
N ASN A 14 -82.47 51.65 -45.60
CA ASN A 14 -82.71 50.32 -45.07
C ASN A 14 -82.85 49.31 -46.21
N ARG A 15 -81.78 48.59 -46.53
CA ARG A 15 -81.81 47.48 -47.50
C ARG A 15 -81.96 46.16 -46.74
N GLN A 16 -83.21 45.76 -46.51
CA GLN A 16 -83.58 44.47 -45.93
C GLN A 16 -83.23 43.32 -46.90
N TYR A 17 -82.06 42.71 -46.74
CA TYR A 17 -81.80 41.37 -47.27
C TYR A 17 -82.19 40.34 -46.21
N ARG A 18 -83.44 39.86 -46.25
CA ARG A 18 -83.82 38.61 -45.59
C ARG A 18 -83.19 37.45 -46.35
N PHE A 19 -81.99 37.03 -45.94
CA PHE A 19 -81.43 35.75 -46.35
C PHE A 19 -82.18 34.63 -45.59
N LYS A 20 -83.25 34.09 -46.18
CA LYS A 20 -83.72 32.74 -45.81
C LYS A 20 -82.77 31.75 -46.49
N ALA A 21 -81.72 31.34 -45.79
CA ALA A 21 -80.97 30.17 -46.21
C ALA A 21 -81.86 28.93 -46.00
N PRO A 22 -82.18 28.13 -47.03
CA PRO A 22 -82.81 26.85 -46.80
C PRO A 22 -81.72 25.92 -46.27
N LEU A 23 -81.67 25.75 -44.96
CA LEU A 23 -80.81 24.77 -44.31
C LEU A 23 -81.37 23.36 -44.59
N PHE A 24 -81.30 22.91 -45.85
CA PHE A 24 -81.44 21.49 -46.20
C PHE A 24 -80.14 20.78 -45.83
N LEU A 25 -79.83 20.76 -44.53
CA LEU A 25 -78.92 19.76 -44.02
C LEU A 25 -79.65 18.44 -44.20
N ASP A 26 -79.25 17.67 -45.22
CA ASP A 26 -79.92 16.42 -45.58
C ASP A 26 -80.05 15.55 -44.32
N VAL A 27 -81.27 15.10 -44.05
CA VAL A 27 -81.59 14.25 -42.90
C VAL A 27 -80.70 13.01 -42.89
N MET A 28 -80.28 12.53 -44.06
CA MET A 28 -79.35 11.41 -44.21
C MET A 28 -77.95 11.74 -43.67
N ILE A 29 -77.46 12.97 -43.92
CA ILE A 29 -76.17 13.46 -43.41
C ILE A 29 -76.20 13.59 -41.88
N ILE A 30 -77.29 14.12 -41.33
CA ILE A 30 -77.47 14.24 -39.87
C ILE A 30 -77.47 12.85 -39.21
N ARG A 31 -78.17 11.87 -39.82
CA ARG A 31 -78.19 10.48 -39.32
C ARG A 31 -76.81 9.83 -39.37
N MET A 32 -76.04 10.07 -40.43
CA MET A 32 -74.67 9.58 -40.56
C MET A 32 -73.79 10.17 -39.45
N PHE A 33 -73.81 11.50 -39.25
CA PHE A 33 -73.03 12.14 -38.19
C PHE A 33 -73.46 11.67 -36.79
N ALA A 34 -74.76 11.51 -36.55
CA ALA A 34 -75.27 10.97 -35.29
C ALA A 34 -74.80 9.52 -35.05
N SER A 35 -74.79 8.68 -36.08
CA SER A 35 -74.30 7.30 -35.98
C SER A 35 -72.80 7.21 -35.66
N ILE A 36 -71.99 8.06 -36.29
CA ILE A 36 -70.55 8.16 -36.04
C ILE A 36 -70.31 8.67 -34.62
N PHE A 37 -71.07 9.65 -34.16
CA PHE A 37 -70.97 10.19 -32.82
C PHE A 37 -71.34 9.15 -31.74
N ILE A 38 -72.41 8.39 -31.96
CA ILE A 38 -72.80 7.28 -31.07
C ILE A 38 -71.72 6.19 -31.06
N LEU A 39 -71.18 5.81 -32.22
CA LEU A 39 -70.08 4.84 -32.31
C LEU A 39 -68.84 5.35 -31.56
N ALA A 40 -68.49 6.64 -31.70
CA ALA A 40 -67.39 7.25 -30.97
C ALA A 40 -67.63 7.23 -29.45
N LEU A 41 -68.85 7.51 -28.98
CA LEU A 41 -69.22 7.42 -27.58
C LEU A 41 -69.14 5.98 -27.04
N ILE A 42 -69.58 4.99 -27.83
CA ILE A 42 -69.44 3.57 -27.48
C ILE A 42 -67.97 3.18 -27.37
N LEU A 43 -67.13 3.60 -28.33
CA LEU A 43 -65.69 3.36 -28.27
C LEU A 43 -65.05 4.03 -27.06
N LEU A 44 -65.45 5.27 -26.73
CA LEU A 44 -64.98 5.97 -25.53
C LEU A 44 -65.45 5.29 -24.24
N TYR A 45 -66.69 4.79 -24.19
CA TYR A 45 -67.24 4.04 -23.06
C TYR A 45 -66.48 2.72 -22.84
N ILE A 46 -66.23 1.98 -23.93
CA ILE A 46 -65.42 0.75 -23.91
C ILE A 46 -63.98 1.09 -23.45
N GLN A 47 -63.37 2.14 -24.00
CA GLN A 47 -62.04 2.59 -23.59
C GLN A 47 -62.00 3.01 -22.12
N TRP A 48 -63.05 3.64 -21.61
CA TRP A 48 -63.17 4.05 -20.22
C TRP A 48 -63.26 2.84 -19.28
N ASN A 49 -64.15 1.89 -19.59
CA ASN A 49 -64.37 0.70 -18.76
C ASN A 49 -63.22 -0.32 -18.83
N LEU A 50 -62.43 -0.32 -19.91
CA LEU A 50 -61.25 -1.19 -20.06
C LEU A 50 -59.95 -0.56 -19.53
N ARG A 51 -59.99 0.65 -18.93
CA ARG A 51 -58.78 1.23 -18.32
C ARG A 51 -58.38 0.40 -17.10
N PRO A 52 -57.14 -0.11 -17.05
CA PRO A 52 -56.62 -0.78 -15.86
C PRO A 52 -56.58 0.23 -14.69
N ILE A 53 -57.08 -0.17 -13.53
CA ILE A 53 -56.96 0.63 -12.30
C ILE A 53 -55.54 0.44 -11.77
N CYS A 54 -54.67 1.40 -12.07
CA CYS A 54 -53.29 1.41 -11.60
C CYS A 54 -53.23 2.12 -10.24
N ASN A 55 -53.11 1.34 -9.17
CA ASN A 55 -52.85 1.93 -7.85
C ASN A 55 -51.43 2.48 -7.79
N ALA A 56 -51.24 3.57 -7.04
CA ALA A 56 -49.92 4.12 -6.80
C ALA A 56 -49.11 3.13 -5.94
N ILE A 57 -48.11 2.49 -6.53
CA ILE A 57 -47.06 1.76 -5.81
C ILE A 57 -45.80 2.63 -5.79
N GLY A 58 -44.95 2.42 -4.78
CA GLY A 58 -43.69 3.15 -4.66
C GLY A 58 -42.49 2.29 -5.05
N ILE A 59 -41.71 2.71 -6.04
CA ILE A 59 -40.39 2.11 -6.30
C ILE A 59 -39.42 2.61 -5.22
N TYR A 60 -38.78 1.72 -4.48
CA TYR A 60 -37.82 2.09 -3.45
C TYR A 60 -36.48 1.39 -3.63
N ILE A 61 -35.44 2.08 -3.17
CA ILE A 61 -34.08 1.54 -3.11
C ILE A 61 -33.84 1.23 -1.65
N ILE A 62 -33.47 -0.02 -1.36
CA ILE A 62 -33.14 -0.43 0.00
C ILE A 62 -31.87 0.33 0.40
N ASN A 63 -31.89 0.96 1.57
CA ASN A 63 -30.80 1.79 2.09
C ASN A 63 -30.49 3.06 1.25
N SER A 64 -31.53 3.79 0.83
CA SER A 64 -31.44 4.98 -0.02
C SER A 64 -30.71 6.21 0.57
N GLN A 65 -30.20 6.12 1.80
CA GLN A 65 -29.47 7.22 2.44
C GLN A 65 -28.06 7.41 1.86
N LYS A 66 -27.58 6.43 1.07
CA LYS A 66 -26.27 6.49 0.41
C LYS A 66 -26.40 7.01 -1.02
N THR A 67 -25.45 7.85 -1.41
CA THR A 67 -25.23 8.22 -2.82
C THR A 67 -24.77 6.98 -3.60
N LEU A 68 -25.42 6.71 -4.72
CA LEU A 68 -25.18 5.50 -5.51
C LEU A 68 -24.04 5.72 -6.50
N HIS A 69 -23.13 4.75 -6.58
CA HIS A 69 -21.98 4.78 -7.47
C HIS A 69 -21.99 3.63 -8.47
N THR A 70 -21.29 3.79 -9.59
CA THR A 70 -21.10 2.70 -10.56
C THR A 70 -20.41 1.51 -9.91
N GLY A 71 -20.88 0.30 -10.24
CA GLY A 71 -20.34 -0.96 -9.69
C GLY A 71 -20.93 -1.38 -8.34
N GLU A 72 -21.77 -0.55 -7.71
CA GLU A 72 -22.50 -0.96 -6.50
C GLU A 72 -23.71 -1.83 -6.85
N VAL A 73 -23.95 -2.88 -6.05
CA VAL A 73 -25.17 -3.69 -6.15
C VAL A 73 -26.30 -2.94 -5.46
N ILE A 74 -27.27 -2.51 -6.25
CA ILE A 74 -28.44 -1.74 -5.79
C ILE A 74 -29.63 -2.67 -5.68
N ALA A 75 -30.26 -2.70 -4.52
CA ALA A 75 -31.47 -3.48 -4.29
C ALA A 75 -32.71 -2.60 -4.44
N PHE A 76 -33.56 -2.95 -5.38
CA PHE A 76 -34.84 -2.30 -5.68
C PHE A 76 -35.99 -3.16 -5.19
N ASP A 77 -37.03 -2.52 -4.67
CA ASP A 77 -38.24 -3.19 -4.21
C ASP A 77 -39.47 -2.27 -4.41
N ILE A 78 -40.65 -2.84 -4.27
CA ILE A 78 -41.95 -2.21 -4.53
C ILE A 78 -42.77 -2.13 -3.22
N LYS A 79 -43.03 -0.90 -2.76
CA LYS A 79 -43.95 -0.62 -1.65
C LYS A 79 -45.37 -0.67 -2.18
N GLY A 80 -46.22 -1.48 -1.55
CA GLY A 80 -47.59 -1.72 -2.00
C GLY A 80 -47.71 -2.79 -3.08
N ALA A 81 -46.68 -3.64 -3.24
CA ALA A 81 -46.73 -4.80 -4.12
C ALA A 81 -47.87 -5.74 -3.74
N ARG A 82 -48.52 -6.34 -4.73
CA ARG A 82 -49.58 -7.33 -4.53
C ARG A 82 -49.17 -8.67 -5.10
N ALA A 83 -49.58 -9.75 -4.45
CA ALA A 83 -49.11 -11.10 -4.74
C ALA A 83 -49.61 -11.62 -6.11
N GLU A 84 -50.72 -11.09 -6.62
CA GLU A 84 -51.30 -11.48 -7.91
C GLU A 84 -50.55 -10.94 -9.13
N TYR A 85 -49.63 -9.98 -8.94
CA TYR A 85 -48.90 -9.36 -10.04
C TYR A 85 -47.46 -9.87 -10.15
N VAL A 86 -47.06 -10.16 -11.38
CA VAL A 86 -45.65 -10.30 -11.74
C VAL A 86 -45.14 -8.92 -12.16
N TYR A 87 -44.11 -8.45 -11.47
CA TYR A 87 -43.48 -7.16 -11.74
C TYR A 87 -42.25 -7.36 -12.62
N THR A 88 -42.20 -6.64 -13.73
CA THR A 88 -41.05 -6.60 -14.65
C THR A 88 -40.38 -5.24 -14.58
N TRP A 89 -39.06 -5.22 -14.48
CA TRP A 89 -38.23 -4.05 -14.30
C TRP A 89 -37.44 -3.75 -15.57
N GLU A 90 -37.33 -2.49 -15.93
CA GLU A 90 -36.37 -1.96 -16.90
C GLU A 90 -35.56 -0.86 -16.21
N PHE A 91 -34.23 -0.98 -16.19
CA PHE A 91 -33.38 -0.07 -15.41
C PHE A 91 -32.90 1.16 -16.17
N GLY A 92 -33.32 1.33 -17.42
CA GLY A 92 -32.90 2.45 -18.29
C GLY A 92 -31.54 2.26 -18.99
N ASP A 93 -30.84 1.15 -18.73
CA ASP A 93 -29.55 0.80 -19.32
C ASP A 93 -29.63 -0.41 -20.28
N ARG A 94 -30.86 -0.73 -20.73
CA ARG A 94 -31.22 -1.92 -21.52
C ARG A 94 -31.15 -3.26 -20.77
N GLN A 95 -30.97 -3.24 -19.47
CA GLN A 95 -31.14 -4.43 -18.63
C GLN A 95 -32.53 -4.43 -17.99
N GLY A 96 -33.00 -5.63 -17.66
CA GLY A 96 -34.26 -5.84 -16.99
C GLY A 96 -34.21 -7.00 -16.02
N SER A 97 -35.22 -7.08 -15.17
CA SER A 97 -35.36 -8.14 -14.16
C SER A 97 -36.83 -8.37 -13.85
N SER A 98 -37.15 -9.40 -13.07
CA SER A 98 -38.52 -9.72 -12.68
C SER A 98 -38.60 -10.16 -11.22
N GLY A 99 -39.67 -9.74 -10.55
CA GLY A 99 -39.90 -10.05 -9.14
C GLY A 99 -40.25 -8.81 -8.34
N LYS A 100 -40.71 -9.03 -7.10
CA LYS A 100 -41.04 -7.94 -6.18
C LYS A 100 -39.80 -7.14 -5.78
N GLN A 101 -38.73 -7.85 -5.41
CA GLN A 101 -37.42 -7.30 -5.05
C GLN A 101 -36.39 -7.82 -6.05
N VAL A 102 -35.57 -6.92 -6.58
CA VAL A 102 -34.55 -7.21 -7.60
C VAL A 102 -33.25 -6.49 -7.29
N TYR A 103 -32.15 -7.01 -7.81
CA TYR A 103 -30.82 -6.42 -7.68
C TYR A 103 -30.32 -5.99 -9.05
N HIS A 104 -29.65 -4.84 -9.11
CA HIS A 104 -29.08 -4.32 -10.35
C HIS A 104 -27.81 -3.51 -10.09
N THR A 105 -26.90 -3.51 -11.06
CA THR A 105 -25.61 -2.80 -10.98
C THR A 105 -25.41 -1.96 -12.24
N TYR A 106 -25.19 -0.66 -12.06
CA TYR A 106 -24.90 0.26 -13.17
C TYR A 106 -23.39 0.34 -13.43
N HIS A 107 -23.01 0.18 -14.69
CA HIS A 107 -21.61 0.21 -15.13
C HIS A 107 -21.17 1.60 -15.63
N LYS A 108 -22.13 2.49 -15.90
CA LYS A 108 -21.87 3.84 -16.40
C LYS A 108 -22.53 4.86 -15.46
N PRO A 109 -21.86 5.99 -15.17
CA PRO A 109 -22.49 7.07 -14.43
C PRO A 109 -23.57 7.72 -15.30
N GLY A 110 -24.60 8.28 -14.65
CA GLY A 110 -25.71 8.92 -15.34
C GLY A 110 -27.00 8.89 -14.53
N THR A 111 -28.02 9.54 -15.07
CA THR A 111 -29.39 9.44 -14.57
C THR A 111 -30.14 8.39 -15.37
N PHE A 112 -30.72 7.42 -14.68
CA PHE A 112 -31.45 6.32 -15.28
C PHE A 112 -32.92 6.34 -14.85
N LEU A 113 -33.82 6.11 -15.81
CA LEU A 113 -35.24 5.96 -15.54
C LEU A 113 -35.56 4.48 -15.30
N VAL A 114 -35.80 4.13 -14.04
CA VAL A 114 -36.23 2.78 -13.66
C VAL A 114 -37.73 2.67 -13.86
N SER A 115 -38.16 1.77 -14.74
CA SER A 115 -39.56 1.45 -15.01
C SER A 115 -39.94 0.10 -14.43
N VAL A 116 -41.11 0.03 -13.80
CA VAL A 116 -41.76 -1.21 -13.38
C VAL A 116 -43.05 -1.35 -14.16
N THR A 117 -43.29 -2.52 -14.74
CA THR A 117 -44.54 -2.86 -15.42
C THR A 117 -45.20 -4.04 -14.71
N ALA A 118 -46.51 -3.96 -14.51
CA ALA A 118 -47.34 -5.07 -14.04
C ALA A 118 -48.70 -5.02 -14.76
N GLY A 119 -49.00 -6.06 -15.54
CA GLY A 119 -50.17 -6.07 -16.41
C GLY A 119 -50.14 -4.89 -17.39
N LYS A 120 -51.14 -4.00 -17.32
CA LYS A 120 -51.23 -2.80 -18.15
C LYS A 120 -50.73 -1.53 -17.44
N CYS A 121 -50.17 -1.65 -16.24
CA CYS A 121 -49.71 -0.53 -15.43
C CYS A 121 -48.19 -0.38 -15.51
N ARG A 122 -47.71 0.86 -15.56
CA ARG A 122 -46.29 1.20 -15.56
C ARG A 122 -46.01 2.33 -14.57
N TRP A 123 -44.95 2.17 -13.78
CA TRP A 123 -44.47 3.16 -12.81
C TRP A 123 -43.00 3.47 -13.07
N ASN A 124 -42.59 4.71 -12.85
CA ASN A 124 -41.23 5.15 -13.16
C ASN A 124 -40.59 5.85 -11.96
N LYS A 125 -39.28 5.73 -11.84
CA LYS A 125 -38.46 6.45 -10.86
C LYS A 125 -37.09 6.77 -11.43
N GLU A 126 -36.66 8.02 -11.28
CA GLU A 126 -35.30 8.43 -11.64
C GLU A 126 -34.30 8.06 -10.55
N VAL A 127 -33.13 7.60 -10.98
CA VAL A 127 -32.00 7.23 -10.12
C VAL A 127 -30.74 7.84 -10.69
N MET A 128 -29.99 8.57 -9.86
CA MET A 128 -28.72 9.17 -10.25
C MET A 128 -27.56 8.30 -9.77
N ILE A 129 -26.73 7.84 -10.70
CA ILE A 129 -25.54 7.04 -10.44
C ILE A 129 -24.30 7.90 -10.69
N ARG A 130 -23.49 8.05 -9.65
CA ARG A 130 -22.22 8.78 -9.71
C ARG A 130 -21.08 7.86 -10.15
N PRO A 131 -19.98 8.41 -10.69
CA PRO A 131 -18.79 7.61 -11.00
C PRO A 131 -18.28 6.92 -9.74
N ALA A 132 -17.70 5.71 -9.90
CA ALA A 132 -17.07 4.98 -8.80
C ALA A 132 -16.11 5.90 -8.04
N LEU A 133 -16.19 5.86 -6.70
CA LEU A 133 -15.20 6.54 -5.88
C LEU A 133 -13.84 5.93 -6.20
N ILE A 134 -12.95 6.74 -6.74
CA ILE A 134 -11.54 6.34 -6.83
C ILE A 134 -11.10 6.15 -5.38
N PRO A 135 -10.65 4.95 -4.96
CA PRO A 135 -10.07 4.81 -3.64
C PRO A 135 -8.89 5.77 -3.60
N VAL A 136 -9.01 6.83 -2.80
CA VAL A 136 -7.85 7.62 -2.42
C VAL A 136 -7.02 6.66 -1.59
N ILE A 137 -6.07 6.00 -2.22
CA ILE A 137 -5.03 5.28 -1.50
C ILE A 137 -4.30 6.40 -0.76
N PRO A 138 -4.42 6.54 0.57
CA PRO A 138 -3.60 7.50 1.28
C PRO A 138 -2.17 7.14 0.93
N LYS A 139 -1.44 8.09 0.34
CA LYS A 139 -0.01 7.92 0.13
C LYS A 139 0.56 7.67 1.51
N ILE A 140 0.91 6.41 1.79
CA ILE A 140 1.56 6.03 3.04
C ILE A 140 2.75 6.97 3.12
N ALA A 141 2.80 7.78 4.17
CA ALA A 141 3.99 8.54 4.47
C ALA A 141 5.08 7.50 4.65
N GLU A 142 5.93 7.33 3.64
CA GLU A 142 7.04 6.39 3.65
C GLU A 142 7.84 6.66 4.93
N GLU A 143 7.83 5.68 5.83
CA GLU A 143 8.50 5.75 7.12
C GLU A 143 10.01 5.86 6.88
N ILE A 144 10.63 6.90 7.43
CA ILE A 144 12.03 7.22 7.17
C ILE A 144 12.89 6.60 8.27
N PHE A 145 13.83 5.74 7.88
CA PHE A 145 14.82 5.16 8.79
C PHE A 145 16.20 5.78 8.55
N PRO A 146 16.59 6.82 9.30
CA PRO A 146 17.89 7.45 9.12
C PRO A 146 19.04 6.53 9.55
N VAL A 147 20.20 6.65 8.90
CA VAL A 147 21.41 5.89 9.23
C VAL A 147 22.60 6.82 9.36
N ILE A 148 23.37 6.70 10.44
CA ILE A 148 24.61 7.45 10.64
C ILE A 148 25.79 6.65 10.08
N GLU A 149 26.33 7.10 8.96
CA GLU A 149 27.55 6.59 8.36
C GLU A 149 28.78 7.25 9.00
N GLY A 150 29.89 6.51 9.07
CA GLY A 150 31.15 6.96 9.69
C GLY A 150 31.78 5.89 10.60
N PRO A 151 32.99 6.11 11.12
CA PRO A 151 33.65 5.14 11.98
C PRO A 151 33.01 5.08 13.38
N ALA A 152 33.07 3.91 14.03
CA ALA A 152 32.63 3.76 15.43
C ALA A 152 33.76 4.05 16.44
N THR A 153 34.99 4.27 15.96
CA THR A 153 36.18 4.48 16.77
C THR A 153 37.04 5.59 16.17
N THR A 154 37.57 6.49 16.98
CA THR A 154 38.51 7.54 16.54
C THR A 154 39.53 7.86 17.63
N TYR A 155 40.43 8.81 17.38
CA TYR A 155 41.46 9.26 18.32
C TYR A 155 41.25 10.73 18.69
N VAL A 156 41.66 11.11 19.90
CA VAL A 156 41.71 12.52 20.33
C VAL A 156 42.47 13.36 19.30
N GLY A 157 41.91 14.53 18.96
CA GLY A 157 42.48 15.48 18.00
C GLY A 157 42.33 15.09 16.51
N ARG A 158 41.77 13.92 16.19
CA ARG A 158 41.57 13.47 14.80
C ARG A 158 40.20 13.91 14.25
N ALA A 159 40.23 14.66 13.16
CA ALA A 159 39.02 15.01 12.40
C ALA A 159 38.35 13.76 11.82
N THR A 160 37.08 13.55 12.20
CA THR A 160 36.32 12.35 11.89
C THR A 160 34.99 12.71 11.22
N ARG A 161 34.74 12.17 10.02
CA ARG A 161 33.57 12.52 9.22
C ARG A 161 32.41 11.54 9.47
N TYR A 162 31.21 12.10 9.60
CA TYR A 162 29.93 11.39 9.68
C TYR A 162 28.99 11.90 8.59
N SER A 163 28.16 11.02 8.03
CA SER A 163 27.22 11.37 6.97
C SER A 163 25.89 10.64 7.11
N ASN A 164 24.86 11.18 6.47
CA ASN A 164 23.58 10.54 6.28
C ASN A 164 23.15 10.67 4.81
N ASN A 165 22.90 9.52 4.17
CA ASN A 165 22.46 9.43 2.77
C ASN A 165 21.07 8.78 2.64
N THR A 166 20.21 8.95 3.64
CA THR A 166 18.86 8.37 3.61
C THR A 166 18.04 9.00 2.47
N PRO A 167 17.48 8.22 1.51
CA PRO A 167 16.92 8.74 0.25
C PRO A 167 15.84 9.82 0.40
N GLN A 168 15.14 9.85 1.53
CA GLN A 168 14.03 10.77 1.81
C GLN A 168 14.41 11.88 2.80
N ALA A 169 15.69 11.97 3.20
CA ALA A 169 16.18 13.01 4.07
C ALA A 169 16.26 14.37 3.33
N LYS A 170 15.61 15.38 3.89
CA LYS A 170 15.57 16.77 3.39
C LYS A 170 16.23 17.74 4.37
N SER A 171 16.19 17.44 5.67
CA SER A 171 16.89 18.19 6.71
C SER A 171 17.55 17.26 7.70
N TRP A 172 18.64 17.73 8.31
CA TRP A 172 19.42 17.00 9.31
C TRP A 172 19.58 17.87 10.55
N LEU A 173 19.61 17.24 11.71
CA LEU A 173 20.00 17.86 12.96
C LEU A 173 20.86 16.87 13.74
N TRP A 174 22.16 17.17 13.82
CA TRP A 174 23.12 16.39 14.58
C TRP A 174 23.39 17.05 15.92
N SER A 175 23.55 16.26 16.97
CA SER A 175 24.07 16.74 18.26
C SER A 175 24.78 15.64 19.03
N LEU A 176 25.81 16.02 19.80
CA LEU A 176 26.41 15.14 20.79
C LEU A 176 25.55 15.18 22.06
N ILE A 177 25.27 14.02 22.65
CA ILE A 177 24.47 13.95 23.88
C ILE A 177 25.15 14.70 25.03
N ASP A 178 26.48 14.62 25.12
CA ASP A 178 27.26 15.29 26.17
C ASP A 178 27.45 16.79 25.90
N GLN A 179 27.20 17.25 24.66
CA GLN A 179 27.34 18.64 24.24
C GLN A 179 26.11 19.07 23.42
N PRO A 180 24.93 19.22 24.06
CA PRO A 180 23.66 19.47 23.35
C PRO A 180 23.61 20.83 22.64
N GLU A 181 24.50 21.77 22.99
CA GLU A 181 24.63 23.08 22.36
C GLU A 181 25.30 23.01 20.99
N ALA A 182 26.17 22.02 20.76
CA ALA A 182 26.85 21.81 19.49
C ALA A 182 25.90 21.10 18.50
N LYS A 183 25.22 21.88 17.66
CA LYS A 183 24.28 21.39 16.65
C LYS A 183 24.77 21.63 15.23
N TYR A 184 24.51 20.67 14.35
CA TYR A 184 24.90 20.75 12.94
C TYR A 184 23.72 20.38 12.04
N THR A 185 23.62 20.98 10.86
CA THR A 185 22.44 20.83 9.97
C THR A 185 22.76 20.31 8.57
N GLN A 186 24.05 20.13 8.27
CA GLN A 186 24.53 19.59 7.00
C GLN A 186 24.30 18.07 6.94
N SER A 187 24.16 17.50 5.73
CA SER A 187 24.03 16.05 5.55
C SER A 187 25.28 15.26 5.93
N ASN A 188 26.43 15.95 6.06
CA ASN A 188 27.67 15.40 6.56
C ASN A 188 28.38 16.43 7.45
N ILE A 189 29.02 15.93 8.51
CA ILE A 189 29.70 16.73 9.52
C ILE A 189 31.08 16.15 9.80
N THR A 190 31.99 16.98 10.29
CA THR A 190 33.30 16.53 10.77
C THR A 190 33.46 16.94 12.22
N LEU A 191 33.75 15.97 13.09
CA LEU A 191 33.93 16.16 14.52
C LEU A 191 35.38 15.93 14.92
N VAL A 192 35.86 16.72 15.88
CA VAL A 192 37.15 16.56 16.57
C VAL A 192 36.84 16.46 18.05
N PHE A 193 37.45 15.49 18.73
CA PHE A 193 37.22 15.24 20.15
C PHE A 193 38.47 15.59 20.95
N ASP A 194 38.30 16.37 22.01
CA ASP A 194 39.42 16.84 22.86
C ASP A 194 39.78 15.83 23.96
N ASN A 195 38.81 15.02 24.40
CA ASN A 195 38.98 14.08 25.50
C ASN A 195 38.68 12.64 25.04
N PRO A 196 39.43 11.64 25.56
CA PRO A 196 39.10 10.23 25.32
C PRO A 196 37.83 9.82 26.06
N GLY A 197 37.13 8.82 25.55
CA GLY A 197 35.89 8.31 26.14
C GLY A 197 34.86 7.87 25.12
N GLU A 198 33.72 7.38 25.61
CA GLU A 198 32.56 7.13 24.74
C GLU A 198 31.83 8.45 24.49
N GLN A 199 31.43 8.66 23.24
CA GLN A 199 30.63 9.79 22.79
C GLN A 199 29.41 9.26 22.05
N VAL A 200 28.25 9.88 22.26
CA VAL A 200 27.01 9.49 21.58
C VAL A 200 26.58 10.61 20.64
N LEU A 201 26.64 10.32 19.34
CA LEU A 201 26.15 11.20 18.29
C LEU A 201 24.70 10.85 17.98
N SER A 202 23.81 11.84 18.04
CA SER A 202 22.41 11.70 17.62
C SER A 202 22.16 12.39 16.29
N LEU A 203 21.18 11.87 15.54
CA LEU A 203 20.69 12.46 14.31
C LEU A 203 19.16 12.42 14.27
N ILE A 204 18.57 13.56 13.97
CA ILE A 204 17.16 13.71 13.59
C ILE A 204 17.12 14.11 12.12
N VAL A 205 16.27 13.45 11.33
CA VAL A 205 16.03 13.78 9.92
C VAL A 205 14.63 14.32 9.77
N ASN A 206 14.43 15.34 8.93
CA ASN A 206 13.10 15.91 8.63
C ASN A 206 12.32 16.41 9.86
N ASN A 207 13.02 16.78 10.93
CA ASN A 207 12.43 17.11 12.23
C ASN A 207 11.56 15.98 12.82
N ASP A 208 11.84 14.73 12.43
CA ASP A 208 11.14 13.55 12.91
C ASP A 208 11.88 12.96 14.12
N SER A 209 11.44 13.35 15.32
CA SER A 209 11.99 12.84 16.58
C SER A 209 11.64 11.38 16.85
N ASN A 210 10.61 10.83 16.19
CA ASN A 210 10.19 9.44 16.43
C ASN A 210 11.19 8.44 15.85
N HIS A 211 11.92 8.85 14.81
CA HIS A 211 12.96 8.06 14.16
C HIS A 211 14.38 8.58 14.47
N LEU A 212 14.58 9.16 15.67
CA LEU A 212 15.89 9.56 16.14
C LEU A 212 16.83 8.35 16.17
N VAL A 213 18.03 8.52 15.60
CA VAL A 213 19.08 7.50 15.61
C VAL A 213 20.31 7.99 16.33
N THR A 214 20.99 7.06 16.99
CA THR A 214 22.22 7.35 17.73
C THR A 214 23.36 6.44 17.29
N LYS A 215 24.58 6.94 17.45
CA LYS A 215 25.81 6.20 17.19
C LYS A 215 26.78 6.40 18.35
N ARG A 216 27.26 5.29 18.89
CA ARG A 216 28.33 5.28 19.88
C ARG A 216 29.68 5.38 19.17
N ILE A 217 30.50 6.30 19.63
CA ILE A 217 31.83 6.59 19.11
C ILE A 217 32.81 6.40 20.27
N LEU A 218 33.75 5.47 20.13
CA LEU A 218 34.83 5.29 21.09
C LEU A 218 36.02 6.18 20.70
N VAL A 219 36.30 7.21 21.50
CA VAL A 219 37.44 8.10 21.33
C VAL A 219 38.61 7.58 22.16
N LEU A 220 39.64 7.08 21.47
CA LEU A 220 40.87 6.59 22.07
C LEU A 220 41.85 7.75 22.31
N PRO A 221 42.70 7.68 23.35
CA PRO A 221 43.75 8.67 23.55
C PRO A 221 44.68 8.71 22.33
N MET A 222 45.22 9.89 22.04
CA MET A 222 46.22 10.04 20.98
C MET A 222 47.38 9.07 21.25
N ARG A 223 47.76 8.29 20.23
CA ARG A 223 48.91 7.39 20.34
C ARG A 223 50.11 8.24 20.76
N PRO A 224 50.84 7.91 21.84
CA PRO A 224 52.07 8.62 22.15
C PRO A 224 52.96 8.53 20.92
N THR A 225 53.28 9.68 20.33
CA THR A 225 54.38 9.74 19.38
C THR A 225 55.56 9.17 20.13
N ALA A 226 56.11 8.04 19.66
CA ALA A 226 57.35 7.52 20.22
C ALA A 226 58.33 8.71 20.29
N PRO A 227 58.94 9.01 21.44
CA PRO A 227 59.88 10.11 21.53
C PRO A 227 60.92 9.92 20.42
N ASP A 228 61.24 10.99 19.72
CA ASP A 228 62.23 11.02 18.64
C ASP A 228 63.55 10.46 19.18
N ILE A 229 63.80 9.17 18.93
CA ILE A 229 65.03 8.51 19.36
C ILE A 229 66.12 9.05 18.44
N LYS A 230 66.81 10.11 18.89
CA LYS A 230 68.16 10.41 18.39
C LYS A 230 68.96 9.11 18.43
N PRO A 231 69.76 8.79 17.40
CA PRO A 231 70.42 7.49 17.31
C PRO A 231 71.34 7.30 18.52
N VAL A 232 70.89 6.47 19.46
CA VAL A 232 71.69 6.04 20.60
C VAL A 232 72.62 4.95 20.07
N LYS A 233 73.94 5.16 20.24
CA LYS A 233 74.99 4.16 19.97
C LYS A 233 74.57 2.81 20.53
N GLN A 234 74.75 1.76 19.73
CA GLN A 234 74.54 0.37 20.14
C GLN A 234 75.26 0.12 21.47
N VAL A 235 74.47 -0.04 22.53
CA VAL A 235 74.93 -0.68 23.76
C VAL A 235 74.54 -2.15 23.64
N GLU A 236 75.54 -2.98 23.89
CA GLU A 236 75.57 -4.42 23.82
C GLU A 236 74.45 -5.06 24.68
N ILE A 237 73.71 -5.99 24.08
CA ILE A 237 72.51 -6.60 24.67
C ILE A 237 72.94 -7.69 25.66
N LEU A 238 72.66 -7.48 26.95
CA LEU A 238 72.53 -8.57 27.91
C LEU A 238 71.10 -9.15 27.81
N PRO A 239 70.91 -10.49 27.75
CA PRO A 239 69.58 -11.06 27.58
C PRO A 239 68.75 -10.87 28.86
N ALA A 240 67.64 -10.13 28.75
CA ALA A 240 66.62 -10.02 29.78
C ALA A 240 65.70 -11.26 29.75
N PRO A 241 65.15 -11.70 30.90
CA PRO A 241 64.47 -12.98 31.04
C PRO A 241 63.14 -13.01 30.29
N VAL A 242 62.94 -14.09 29.54
CA VAL A 242 61.67 -14.49 28.94
C VAL A 242 60.67 -14.71 30.06
N ASN A 243 59.70 -13.80 30.22
CA ASN A 243 58.36 -14.09 30.78
C ASN A 243 57.48 -12.84 30.75
N SER A 244 56.84 -12.59 29.61
CA SER A 244 55.54 -11.93 29.57
C SER A 244 54.64 -12.72 28.62
N PRO A 245 53.53 -13.30 29.09
CA PRO A 245 52.63 -14.06 28.22
C PRO A 245 51.92 -13.12 27.24
N PRO A 246 51.71 -13.55 25.97
CA PRO A 246 51.09 -12.71 24.94
C PRO A 246 49.63 -12.36 25.28
N PRO A 247 49.12 -11.21 24.80
CA PRO A 247 47.75 -10.77 25.07
C PRO A 247 46.73 -11.80 24.55
N LYS A 248 45.86 -12.28 25.45
CA LYS A 248 44.77 -13.22 25.15
C LYS A 248 43.84 -12.64 24.09
N LYS A 249 43.77 -13.27 22.91
CA LYS A 249 42.71 -13.01 21.91
C LYS A 249 41.34 -13.30 22.56
N SER A 250 40.46 -12.31 22.57
CA SER A 250 39.05 -12.47 22.97
C SER A 250 38.26 -12.92 21.74
N PHE A 251 37.64 -14.10 21.79
CA PHE A 251 36.88 -14.70 20.69
C PHE A 251 35.40 -14.38 20.84
N ILE A 252 34.71 -14.18 19.70
CA ILE A 252 33.26 -13.93 19.70
C ILE A 252 32.55 -15.26 19.98
N PRO A 253 31.72 -15.37 21.03
CA PRO A 253 30.98 -16.58 21.31
C PRO A 253 29.96 -16.83 20.18
N ILE A 254 29.98 -18.03 19.58
CA ILE A 254 29.04 -18.45 18.53
C ILE A 254 28.44 -19.79 18.87
N THR A 255 27.14 -19.98 18.65
CA THR A 255 26.46 -21.27 18.86
C THR A 255 26.70 -22.22 17.68
N THR A 256 26.46 -23.52 17.89
CA THR A 256 26.58 -24.53 16.83
C THR A 256 25.64 -24.27 15.66
N GLU A 257 24.39 -23.87 15.93
CA GLU A 257 23.40 -23.57 14.88
C GLU A 257 23.75 -22.33 14.07
N GLU A 258 24.24 -21.28 14.72
CA GLU A 258 24.75 -20.08 14.03
C GLU A 258 25.95 -20.42 13.16
N PHE A 259 26.88 -21.24 13.65
CA PHE A 259 28.03 -21.67 12.85
C PHE A 259 27.61 -22.54 11.66
N LYS A 260 26.63 -23.43 11.84
CA LYS A 260 26.04 -24.24 10.76
C LYS A 260 25.39 -23.36 9.70
N TYR A 261 24.68 -22.31 10.11
CA TYR A 261 24.15 -21.30 9.20
C TYR A 261 25.27 -20.58 8.44
N LEU A 262 26.35 -20.16 9.09
CA LEU A 262 27.49 -19.54 8.39
C LEU A 262 28.13 -20.47 7.35
N LEU A 263 28.24 -21.78 7.63
CA LEU A 263 28.72 -22.77 6.64
C LEU A 263 27.78 -22.88 5.43
N SER A 264 26.47 -22.76 5.64
CA SER A 264 25.50 -22.74 4.53
C SER A 264 25.71 -21.53 3.60
N GLN A 265 26.15 -20.38 4.14
CA GLN A 265 26.47 -19.19 3.36
C GLN A 265 27.72 -19.37 2.49
N VAL A 266 28.70 -20.14 2.97
CA VAL A 266 29.86 -20.54 2.14
C VAL A 266 29.42 -21.40 0.96
N ALA A 267 28.51 -22.36 1.18
CA ALA A 267 27.95 -23.16 0.11
C ALA A 267 27.16 -22.32 -0.93
N ASN A 268 26.47 -21.28 -0.47
CA ASN A 268 25.71 -20.34 -1.31
C ASN A 268 26.55 -19.21 -1.93
N LYS A 269 27.88 -19.24 -1.79
CA LYS A 269 28.83 -18.23 -2.32
C LYS A 269 28.68 -16.82 -1.73
N THR A 270 27.99 -16.67 -0.61
CA THR A 270 27.77 -15.37 0.06
C THR A 270 28.82 -15.08 1.12
N ARG A 271 29.68 -16.05 1.48
CA ARG A 271 30.72 -15.91 2.51
C ARG A 271 32.00 -16.68 2.16
N LYS A 272 33.15 -16.24 2.69
CA LYS A 272 34.47 -16.85 2.47
C LYS A 272 35.00 -17.51 3.74
N ALA A 273 35.97 -18.42 3.59
CA ALA A 273 36.64 -19.09 4.71
C ALA A 273 37.36 -18.10 5.66
N SER A 274 37.88 -16.98 5.12
CA SER A 274 38.49 -15.89 5.90
C SER A 274 37.55 -15.25 6.92
N ASP A 275 36.24 -15.31 6.69
CA ASP A 275 35.26 -14.63 7.54
C ASP A 275 34.98 -15.40 8.85
N PHE A 276 35.63 -16.56 9.01
CA PHE A 276 35.54 -17.41 10.20
C PHE A 276 36.70 -17.21 11.17
N GLN A 277 37.77 -16.51 10.77
CA GLN A 277 38.96 -16.24 11.60
C GLN A 277 38.67 -15.67 13.01
N PRO A 278 37.61 -14.85 13.23
CA PRO A 278 37.25 -14.39 14.58
C PRO A 278 36.77 -15.49 15.54
N TYR A 279 36.44 -16.67 15.03
CA TYR A 279 35.88 -17.80 15.80
C TYR A 279 36.85 -18.99 15.92
N LEU A 280 37.88 -19.07 15.06
CA LEU A 280 38.82 -20.20 14.99
C LEU A 280 40.11 -19.89 15.75
N CYS A 281 40.68 -20.90 16.40
CA CYS A 281 41.94 -20.74 17.13
C CYS A 281 43.14 -20.64 16.22
N ASP A 282 43.07 -21.34 15.09
CA ASP A 282 44.07 -21.37 14.05
C ASP A 282 43.36 -21.29 12.69
N PRO A 283 43.90 -20.57 11.70
CA PRO A 283 43.44 -20.66 10.31
C PRO A 283 43.36 -22.09 9.75
N SER A 284 44.12 -23.03 10.32
CA SER A 284 44.34 -24.38 9.81
C SER A 284 43.69 -25.46 10.69
N ILE A 285 42.64 -25.13 11.45
CA ILE A 285 41.94 -26.14 12.27
C ILE A 285 41.38 -27.28 11.41
N ASN A 286 41.31 -28.46 12.02
CA ASN A 286 40.83 -29.66 11.37
C ASN A 286 39.29 -29.75 11.40
N VAL A 287 38.73 -30.23 10.31
CA VAL A 287 37.33 -30.62 10.15
C VAL A 287 37.27 -32.13 9.99
N ILE A 288 36.70 -32.81 10.98
CA ILE A 288 36.49 -34.26 10.99
C ILE A 288 35.11 -34.55 10.38
N ILE A 289 35.08 -35.27 9.27
CA ILE A 289 33.87 -35.67 8.56
C ILE A 289 33.64 -37.16 8.82
N ASN A 290 32.46 -37.51 9.35
CA ASN A 290 32.03 -38.90 9.62
C ASN A 290 33.01 -39.74 10.46
N GLY A 291 33.89 -39.09 11.23
CA GLY A 291 34.86 -39.73 12.12
C GLY A 291 36.05 -40.40 11.43
N ASN A 292 36.16 -40.35 10.10
CA ASN A 292 37.21 -41.07 9.35
C ASN A 292 38.00 -40.19 8.36
N GLU A 293 37.48 -39.02 8.00
CA GLU A 293 38.12 -38.07 7.09
C GLU A 293 38.45 -36.79 7.88
N SER A 294 39.71 -36.37 7.87
CA SER A 294 40.16 -35.10 8.47
C SER A 294 40.78 -34.24 7.40
N ILE A 295 40.25 -33.04 7.20
CA ILE A 295 40.77 -32.04 6.27
C ILE A 295 40.87 -30.68 6.95
N ASP A 296 41.74 -29.81 6.45
CA ASP A 296 41.82 -28.44 6.97
C ASP A 296 40.53 -27.66 6.63
N PHE A 297 40.21 -26.69 7.49
CA PHE A 297 38.98 -25.90 7.37
C PHE A 297 38.89 -25.13 6.05
N ASN A 298 40.00 -24.64 5.53
CA ASN A 298 39.99 -23.89 4.28
C ASN A 298 39.66 -24.82 3.10
N SER A 299 40.29 -26.00 3.03
CA SER A 299 39.97 -27.05 2.05
C SER A 299 38.54 -27.55 2.18
N PHE A 300 38.01 -27.67 3.41
CA PHE A 300 36.60 -27.98 3.63
C PHE A 300 35.69 -26.89 3.04
N CYS A 301 35.96 -25.61 3.30
CA CYS A 301 35.21 -24.49 2.74
C CYS A 301 35.24 -24.48 1.20
N HIS A 302 36.38 -24.78 0.58
CA HIS A 302 36.48 -24.93 -0.88
C HIS A 302 35.63 -26.08 -1.39
N ARG A 303 35.60 -27.21 -0.68
CA ARG A 303 34.82 -28.40 -1.06
C ARG A 303 33.31 -28.22 -0.97
N ILE A 304 32.82 -27.33 -0.10
CA ILE A 304 31.39 -27.01 0.01
C ILE A 304 30.96 -25.83 -0.86
N TYR A 305 31.91 -25.01 -1.34
CA TYR A 305 31.65 -23.81 -2.12
C TYR A 305 30.85 -24.13 -3.39
N GLY A 306 29.66 -23.54 -3.53
CA GLY A 306 28.78 -23.73 -4.68
C GLY A 306 27.96 -25.02 -4.69
N LYS A 307 27.95 -25.82 -3.60
CA LYS A 307 27.12 -27.03 -3.52
C LYS A 307 25.67 -26.69 -3.17
N ARG A 308 24.75 -26.96 -4.12
CA ARG A 308 23.31 -26.64 -4.02
C ARG A 308 22.54 -27.33 -2.88
N LYS A 309 23.11 -28.37 -2.25
CA LYS A 309 22.48 -29.12 -1.13
C LYS A 309 23.54 -29.54 -0.10
N LEU A 310 23.99 -28.60 0.73
CA LEU A 310 24.81 -28.92 1.90
C LEU A 310 23.90 -29.52 2.99
N GLN A 311 23.90 -30.85 3.14
CA GLN A 311 23.17 -31.55 4.21
C GLN A 311 24.14 -31.89 5.34
N ILE A 312 24.21 -31.02 6.35
CA ILE A 312 24.90 -31.30 7.62
C ILE A 312 23.84 -31.75 8.62
N GLU A 313 23.85 -33.00 9.03
CA GLU A 313 22.86 -33.52 10.00
C GLU A 313 23.27 -33.10 11.40
N GLN A 314 24.52 -33.36 11.76
CA GLN A 314 25.08 -32.97 13.04
C GLN A 314 26.40 -32.22 12.85
N LEU A 315 26.51 -31.09 13.54
CA LEU A 315 27.73 -30.29 13.64
C LEU A 315 28.08 -30.22 15.13
N ASN A 316 29.32 -30.53 15.50
CA ASN A 316 29.81 -30.32 16.86
C ASN A 316 31.04 -29.43 16.81
N LEU A 317 31.05 -28.38 17.63
CA LEU A 317 32.17 -27.45 17.75
C LEU A 317 32.93 -27.75 19.03
N ASN A 318 34.18 -28.20 18.92
CA ASN A 318 35.06 -28.35 20.06
C ASN A 318 35.70 -27.00 20.38
N LYS A 319 35.37 -26.44 21.54
CA LYS A 319 35.80 -25.10 21.96
C LYS A 319 36.70 -25.17 23.17
N ASP A 320 37.63 -24.21 23.26
CA ASP A 320 38.46 -24.06 24.44
C ASP A 320 37.82 -23.21 25.54
N GLN A 321 38.56 -23.04 26.65
CA GLN A 321 38.12 -22.27 27.82
C GLN A 321 37.81 -20.79 27.52
N ASN A 322 38.26 -20.25 26.38
CA ASN A 322 38.00 -18.88 25.93
C ASN A 322 36.95 -18.84 24.80
N GLY A 323 36.24 -19.94 24.53
CA GLY A 323 35.18 -20.02 23.52
C GLY A 323 35.68 -20.20 22.09
N CYS A 324 36.98 -20.43 21.90
CA CYS A 324 37.63 -20.53 20.61
C CYS A 324 37.51 -21.93 20.00
N ILE A 325 37.18 -22.04 18.71
CA ILE A 325 36.96 -23.33 18.04
C ILE A 325 38.31 -23.94 17.62
N ARG A 326 38.62 -25.13 18.14
CA ARG A 326 39.86 -25.89 17.83
C ARG A 326 39.65 -27.00 16.82
N GLU A 327 38.45 -27.56 16.78
CA GLU A 327 38.11 -28.70 15.94
C GLU A 327 36.61 -28.69 15.64
N ILE A 328 36.26 -29.07 14.41
CA ILE A 328 34.87 -29.14 13.95
C ILE A 328 34.57 -30.57 13.55
N THR A 329 33.54 -31.18 14.13
CA THR A 329 33.08 -32.52 13.74
C THR A 329 31.76 -32.43 12.99
N ILE A 330 31.68 -33.06 11.82
CA ILE A 330 30.51 -33.09 10.94
C ILE A 330 30.09 -34.54 10.73
N ILE A 331 28.81 -34.83 10.93
CA ILE A 331 28.21 -36.14 10.65
C ILE A 331 27.14 -35.97 9.58
N ASN A 332 27.28 -36.73 8.48
CA ASN A 332 26.37 -36.76 7.34
C ASN A 332 25.97 -38.22 7.03
N ASN A 333 24.67 -38.54 6.99
CA ASN A 333 24.18 -39.92 6.82
C ASN A 333 24.01 -40.34 5.35
N ARG A 334 24.97 -39.97 4.49
CA ARG A 334 25.05 -40.58 3.15
C ARG A 334 26.44 -41.15 2.89
N LYS A 335 26.52 -42.48 3.01
CA LYS A 335 27.29 -43.30 2.07
C LYS A 335 26.79 -43.02 0.65
N LYS A 336 27.26 -41.95 -0.01
CA LYS A 336 27.40 -41.83 -1.48
C LYS A 336 27.87 -40.43 -1.91
N VAL A 337 29.05 -40.45 -2.56
CA VAL A 337 29.61 -39.46 -3.50
C VAL A 337 30.32 -38.23 -2.90
N LEU A 338 31.50 -38.50 -2.33
CA LEU A 338 32.73 -37.85 -2.80
C LEU A 338 33.10 -38.51 -4.16
N GLY A 339 32.70 -37.91 -5.27
CA GLY A 339 33.40 -38.05 -6.56
C GLY A 339 34.03 -36.68 -6.80
N ILE A 340 35.33 -36.51 -7.03
CA ILE A 340 36.09 -37.00 -8.19
C ILE A 340 35.17 -37.10 -9.40
N PHE A 341 34.86 -35.94 -9.99
CA PHE A 341 35.12 -35.58 -11.39
C PHE A 341 35.16 -34.06 -11.49
#